data_AF-A0A7W5E037-F1
#
_entry.id   AF-A0A7W5E037-F1
#
_cell.length_a   1.000
_cell.length_b   1.000
_cell.length_c   1.000
_cell.angle_alpha   90.00
_cell.angle_beta   90.00
_cell.angle_gamma   90.00
#
_symmetry.space_group_name_H-M   'P 1'
#
loop_
_entity.id
_entity.type
_entity.pdbx_description
1 polymer ?
#
loop_
_entity_poly.entity_id
_entity_poly.type
_entity_poly.pdbx_seq_one_letter_code
_entity_poly.pdbx_strand_id
1 'polypeptide(L)'
;MPEGIRPITSLLQDAGYCTALGCGYSGKTDMMFPATNLFDGNDWSQRAAGQPFFAQVTLYHSHRQPDGVWEKIRSESKHPVDPSKVELPPYFPDDPVCRMDWALYLDSIERDDLQLGQIMDRVRAEGIEHNTIVIFIGDNGRCHLRGKCWLYDPGLLVPLIIRDPRLDSEKPGKAGTVINDLVSTLDISATVLDLAEVELPGYLDGKTLWSTKPQKRSHVFAARDLIDEVLDPIRCVRTHRYKYIRNYHPENGCREGEYVQAHRPMLPVIERLGGLGRLTHTQQLILKTRKPMEELYDVETDPHEIPNLAESPAHQETLIELRALLNDWIETTQDNGLTPLQRSQRID
;
A
#
# COMPACT_ATOMS: atom_id res chain seq x y z
N MET A 1 15.91 13.93 -0.03
CA MET A 1 15.11 14.05 -1.26
C MET A 1 16.06 14.49 -2.37
N PRO A 2 15.99 13.91 -3.58
CA PRO A 2 16.81 14.36 -4.71
C PRO A 2 16.62 15.85 -5.00
N GLU A 3 17.66 16.49 -5.52
CA GLU A 3 17.62 17.91 -5.89
C GLU A 3 16.52 18.16 -6.94
N GLY A 4 15.79 19.28 -6.80
CA GLY A 4 14.72 19.69 -7.73
C GLY A 4 13.37 19.01 -7.52
N ILE A 5 13.29 17.94 -6.73
CA ILE A 5 12.01 17.31 -6.36
C ILE A 5 11.38 18.10 -5.21
N ARG A 6 10.06 18.32 -5.25
CA ARG A 6 9.30 18.99 -4.20
C ARG A 6 8.14 18.13 -3.73
N PRO A 7 7.77 18.17 -2.44
CA PRO A 7 6.57 17.51 -1.93
C PRO A 7 5.32 18.08 -2.60
N ILE A 8 4.29 17.24 -2.76
CA ILE A 8 3.00 17.66 -3.35
C ILE A 8 2.39 18.84 -2.59
N THR A 9 2.56 18.90 -1.28
CA THR A 9 2.01 19.96 -0.44
C THR A 9 2.64 21.31 -0.76
N SER A 10 3.95 21.35 -1.04
CA SER A 10 4.62 22.58 -1.46
C SER A 10 4.13 23.08 -2.83
N LEU A 11 3.85 22.17 -3.76
CA LEU A 11 3.28 22.54 -5.06
C LEU A 11 1.85 23.09 -4.93
N LEU A 12 1.07 22.51 -4.01
CA LEU A 12 -0.28 22.97 -3.69
C LEU A 12 -0.28 24.33 -2.98
N GLN A 13 0.64 24.54 -2.03
CA GLN A 13 0.82 25.82 -1.33
C GLN A 13 1.14 26.96 -2.32
N ASP A 14 2.04 26.72 -3.29
CA ASP A 14 2.35 27.69 -4.34
C ASP A 14 1.11 28.04 -5.20
N ALA A 15 0.22 27.07 -5.39
CA ALA A 15 -1.06 27.26 -6.08
C ALA A 15 -2.16 27.88 -5.18
N GLY A 16 -1.82 28.26 -3.95
CA GLY A 16 -2.73 28.95 -3.02
C GLY A 16 -3.59 28.04 -2.14
N TYR A 17 -3.36 26.72 -2.16
CA TYR A 17 -4.06 25.78 -1.28
C TYR A 17 -3.52 25.87 0.15
N CYS A 18 -4.43 25.82 1.12
CA CYS A 18 -4.08 25.49 2.50
C CYS A 18 -3.84 23.98 2.61
N THR A 19 -2.70 23.58 3.15
CA THR A 19 -2.33 22.19 3.38
C THR A 19 -2.46 21.83 4.85
N ALA A 20 -3.22 20.78 5.16
CA ALA A 20 -3.51 20.37 6.53
C ALA A 20 -3.13 18.90 6.77
N LEU A 21 -2.67 18.61 7.98
CA LEU A 21 -2.28 17.26 8.42
C LEU A 21 -3.07 16.82 9.66
N GLY A 22 -3.59 15.60 9.63
CA GLY A 22 -4.23 14.94 10.77
C GLY A 22 -5.71 15.31 10.92
N CYS A 23 -6.05 16.60 11.05
CA CYS A 23 -7.44 17.09 11.12
C CYS A 23 -8.28 16.41 12.21
N GLY A 24 -7.69 16.29 13.41
CA GLY A 24 -8.27 15.57 14.56
C GLY A 24 -7.87 14.08 14.63
N TYR A 25 -7.12 13.59 13.66
CA TYR A 25 -6.58 12.22 13.62
C TYR A 25 -5.04 12.24 13.67
N SER A 26 -4.41 11.12 13.31
CA SER A 26 -2.95 10.97 13.37
C SER A 26 -2.25 12.02 12.49
N GLY A 27 -1.34 12.79 13.10
CA GLY A 27 -0.46 13.74 12.42
C GLY A 27 0.87 13.11 11.99
N LYS A 28 0.89 11.80 11.72
CA LYS A 28 2.12 11.07 11.40
C LYS A 28 2.67 11.47 10.03
N THR A 29 3.96 11.73 9.97
CA THR A 29 4.74 11.91 8.74
C THR A 29 5.94 10.96 8.75
N ASP A 30 5.91 9.93 7.89
CA ASP A 30 7.03 9.00 7.72
C ASP A 30 7.85 9.42 6.49
N MET A 31 8.68 10.45 6.66
CA MET A 31 9.45 11.04 5.56
C MET A 31 10.88 10.51 5.55
N MET A 32 11.35 10.09 4.37
CA MET A 32 12.76 9.69 4.15
C MET A 32 13.67 10.90 3.86
N PHE A 33 13.22 12.12 4.21
CA PHE A 33 13.96 13.35 3.99
C PHE A 33 13.56 14.41 5.02
N PRO A 34 14.49 15.31 5.40
CA PRO A 34 14.16 16.45 6.23
C PRO A 34 13.22 17.37 5.46
N ALA A 35 12.09 17.70 6.06
CA ALA A 35 11.13 18.63 5.49
C ALA A 35 10.62 19.56 6.56
N THR A 36 10.82 20.86 6.37
CA THR A 36 10.23 21.91 7.19
C THR A 36 9.02 22.47 6.47
N ASN A 37 7.97 22.82 7.23
CA ASN A 37 6.77 23.48 6.71
C ASN A 37 6.00 22.70 5.62
N LEU A 38 5.93 21.37 5.74
CA LEU A 38 5.17 20.54 4.79
C LEU A 38 3.67 20.85 4.75
N PHE A 39 3.11 21.34 5.85
CA PHE A 39 1.70 21.66 6.00
C PHE A 39 1.57 23.04 6.66
N ASP A 40 0.55 23.80 6.27
CA ASP A 40 0.22 25.10 6.86
C ASP A 40 -0.42 24.97 8.25
N GLY A 41 -1.06 23.82 8.50
CA GLY A 41 -1.86 23.61 9.69
C GLY A 41 -2.12 22.14 10.01
N ASN A 42 -2.83 21.92 11.11
CA ASN A 42 -3.29 20.61 11.53
C ASN A 42 -4.78 20.37 11.25
N ASP A 43 -5.47 21.34 10.65
CA ASP A 43 -6.88 21.22 10.28
C ASP A 43 -7.21 22.12 9.09
N TRP A 44 -8.03 21.64 8.16
CA TRP A 44 -8.49 22.43 7.01
C TRP A 44 -9.30 23.66 7.42
N SER A 45 -9.86 23.71 8.64
CA SER A 45 -10.57 24.87 9.16
C SER A 45 -9.66 26.09 9.39
N GLN A 46 -8.33 25.91 9.37
CA GLN A 46 -7.36 26.98 9.54
C GLN A 46 -7.11 27.78 8.25
N ARG A 47 -7.66 27.34 7.12
CA ARG A 47 -7.59 28.06 5.84
C ARG A 47 -8.29 29.42 5.90
N ALA A 48 -7.84 30.37 5.09
CA ALA A 48 -8.53 31.65 4.95
C ALA A 48 -9.92 31.46 4.29
N ALA A 49 -10.81 32.43 4.50
CA ALA A 49 -12.14 32.39 3.88
C ALA A 49 -12.03 32.33 2.35
N GLY A 50 -12.66 31.32 1.74
CA GLY A 50 -12.62 31.07 0.29
C GLY A 50 -11.33 30.41 -0.22
N GLN A 51 -10.34 30.17 0.63
CA GLN A 51 -9.12 29.46 0.24
C GLN A 51 -9.42 27.96 0.04
N PRO A 52 -8.94 27.33 -1.05
CA PRO A 52 -9.05 25.88 -1.21
C PRO A 52 -8.12 25.15 -0.24
N PHE A 53 -8.34 23.85 -0.02
CA PHE A 53 -7.51 23.07 0.88
C PHE A 53 -7.16 21.68 0.33
N PHE A 54 -6.05 21.16 0.81
CA PHE A 54 -5.67 19.75 0.74
C PHE A 54 -5.44 19.26 2.17
N ALA A 55 -6.15 18.20 2.56
CA ALA A 55 -6.03 17.63 3.90
C ALA A 55 -5.60 16.16 3.82
N GLN A 56 -4.49 15.84 4.49
CA GLN A 56 -4.07 14.46 4.69
C GLN A 56 -4.56 13.98 6.05
N VAL A 57 -5.43 12.97 6.04
CA VAL A 57 -5.98 12.36 7.25
C VAL A 57 -5.56 10.89 7.31
N THR A 58 -4.80 10.52 8.34
CA THR A 58 -4.30 9.16 8.52
C THR A 58 -5.11 8.45 9.60
N LEU A 59 -5.85 7.42 9.23
CA LEU A 59 -6.48 6.49 10.16
C LEU A 59 -5.45 5.45 10.60
N TYR A 60 -5.43 5.10 11.88
CA TYR A 60 -4.33 4.35 12.49
C TYR A 60 -4.75 2.99 13.07
N HIS A 61 -6.04 2.66 13.13
CA HIS A 61 -6.47 1.47 13.86
C HIS A 61 -6.13 0.17 13.16
N SER A 62 -6.14 0.14 11.83
CA SER A 62 -5.72 -1.03 11.04
C SER A 62 -4.21 -1.30 11.02
N HIS A 63 -3.37 -0.36 11.49
CA HIS A 63 -1.97 -0.66 11.75
C HIS A 63 -1.87 -1.64 12.92
N ARG A 64 -0.93 -2.59 12.87
CA ARG A 64 -0.68 -3.47 14.02
C ARG A 64 -0.11 -2.62 15.17
N GLN A 65 -0.87 -2.52 16.26
CA GLN A 65 -0.56 -1.72 17.44
C GLN A 65 0.00 -2.59 18.58
N PRO A 66 0.53 -1.99 19.66
CA PRO A 66 0.90 -2.74 20.85
C PRO A 66 -0.23 -3.64 21.36
N ASP A 67 0.14 -4.72 22.03
CA ASP A 67 -0.79 -5.73 22.53
C ASP A 67 -1.96 -5.13 23.32
N GLY A 68 -3.17 -5.63 23.06
CA GLY A 68 -4.40 -5.22 23.75
C GLY A 68 -5.22 -4.14 23.02
N VAL A 69 -4.66 -3.41 22.05
CA VAL A 69 -5.41 -2.36 21.35
C VAL A 69 -6.52 -2.93 20.49
N TRP A 70 -6.24 -3.96 19.70
CA TRP A 70 -7.27 -4.57 18.84
C TRP A 70 -8.30 -5.34 19.65
N GLU A 71 -7.90 -5.97 20.76
CA GLU A 71 -8.81 -6.60 21.71
C GLU A 71 -9.76 -5.58 22.32
N LYS A 72 -9.25 -4.39 22.66
CA LYS A 72 -10.08 -3.28 23.11
C LYS A 72 -11.06 -2.84 22.01
N ILE A 73 -10.59 -2.64 20.78
CA ILE A 73 -11.46 -2.29 19.64
C ILE A 73 -12.58 -3.32 19.48
N ARG A 74 -12.24 -4.60 19.49
CA ARG A 74 -13.20 -5.71 19.43
C ARG A 74 -14.20 -5.67 20.56
N SER A 75 -13.76 -5.40 21.80
CA SER A 75 -14.65 -5.33 22.97
C SER A 75 -15.67 -4.18 22.88
N GLU A 76 -15.34 -3.14 22.12
CA GLU A 76 -16.21 -1.98 21.86
C GLU A 76 -17.03 -2.13 20.57
N SER A 77 -16.72 -3.11 19.71
CA SER A 77 -17.47 -3.37 18.48
C SER A 77 -18.87 -3.89 18.81
N LYS A 78 -19.86 -3.41 18.05
CA LYS A 78 -21.24 -3.92 18.09
C LYS A 78 -21.38 -5.21 17.28
N HIS A 79 -20.45 -5.49 16.38
CA HIS A 79 -20.50 -6.58 15.42
C HIS A 79 -19.13 -7.29 15.32
N PRO A 80 -18.54 -7.74 16.45
CA PRO A 80 -17.21 -8.33 16.43
C PRO A 80 -17.18 -9.56 15.51
N VAL A 81 -16.14 -9.64 14.69
CA VAL A 81 -15.99 -10.71 13.69
C VAL A 81 -15.88 -12.06 14.39
N ASP A 82 -16.67 -13.03 13.95
CA ASP A 82 -16.63 -14.40 14.46
C ASP A 82 -15.39 -15.12 13.90
N PRO A 83 -14.39 -15.50 14.73
CA PRO A 83 -13.17 -16.16 14.25
C PRO A 83 -13.45 -17.51 13.57
N SER A 84 -14.58 -18.16 13.86
CA SER A 84 -14.94 -19.41 13.19
C SER A 84 -15.40 -19.20 11.74
N LYS A 85 -15.77 -17.98 11.36
CA LYS A 85 -16.28 -17.62 10.03
C LYS A 85 -15.24 -16.95 9.13
N VAL A 86 -14.05 -16.64 9.65
CA VAL A 86 -13.01 -16.03 8.80
C VAL A 86 -12.43 -17.06 7.84
N GLU A 87 -12.17 -16.60 6.62
CA GLU A 87 -11.44 -17.36 5.60
C GLU A 87 -9.98 -16.96 5.64
N LEU A 88 -9.12 -17.90 6.01
CA LEU A 88 -7.68 -17.69 6.02
C LEU A 88 -7.09 -18.05 4.65
N PRO A 89 -6.14 -17.25 4.13
CA PRO A 89 -5.31 -17.67 3.01
C PRO A 89 -4.68 -19.05 3.25
N PRO A 90 -4.52 -19.89 2.21
CA PRO A 90 -4.11 -21.30 2.36
C PRO A 90 -2.67 -21.50 2.85
N TYR A 91 -1.85 -20.44 2.86
CA TYR A 91 -0.52 -20.43 3.46
C TYR A 91 -0.53 -20.14 4.97
N PHE A 92 -1.70 -19.94 5.58
CA PHE A 92 -1.86 -19.92 7.02
C PHE A 92 -2.49 -21.23 7.54
N PRO A 93 -2.05 -21.73 8.70
CA PRO A 93 -2.67 -22.87 9.34
C PRO A 93 -4.05 -22.50 9.88
N ASP A 94 -4.97 -23.46 9.82
CA ASP A 94 -6.24 -23.39 10.54
C ASP A 94 -5.99 -23.62 12.04
N ASP A 95 -5.51 -22.59 12.71
CA ASP A 95 -5.22 -22.55 14.14
C ASP A 95 -6.04 -21.43 14.80
N PRO A 96 -6.59 -21.63 16.02
CA PRO A 96 -7.36 -20.59 16.72
C PRO A 96 -6.64 -19.25 16.84
N VAL A 97 -5.31 -19.24 17.00
CA VAL A 97 -4.51 -18.01 17.08
C VAL A 97 -4.52 -17.27 15.74
N CYS A 98 -4.35 -17.97 14.62
CA CYS A 98 -4.39 -17.37 13.29
C CYS A 98 -5.79 -16.83 12.97
N ARG A 99 -6.85 -17.56 13.31
CA ARG A 99 -8.23 -17.09 13.12
C ARG A 99 -8.54 -15.85 13.96
N MET A 100 -8.09 -15.83 15.21
CA MET A 100 -8.29 -14.67 16.09
C MET A 100 -7.51 -13.45 15.60
N ASP A 101 -6.24 -13.61 15.21
CA ASP A 101 -5.42 -12.51 14.67
C ASP A 101 -6.10 -11.86 13.46
N TRP A 102 -6.65 -12.69 12.57
CA TRP A 102 -7.39 -12.22 11.40
C TRP A 102 -8.70 -11.52 11.76
N ALA A 103 -9.46 -12.05 12.72
CA ALA A 103 -10.70 -11.44 13.19
C ALA A 103 -10.45 -10.07 13.83
N LEU A 104 -9.42 -9.96 14.68
CA LEU A 104 -9.02 -8.70 15.31
C LEU A 104 -8.60 -7.64 14.27
N TYR A 105 -7.89 -8.05 13.22
CA TYR A 105 -7.59 -7.16 12.11
C TYR A 105 -8.86 -6.63 11.44
N LEU A 106 -9.84 -7.50 11.15
CA LEU A 106 -11.11 -7.08 10.54
C LEU A 106 -11.94 -6.18 11.48
N ASP A 107 -11.93 -6.42 12.79
CA ASP A 107 -12.55 -5.53 13.78
C ASP A 107 -11.90 -4.12 13.76
N SER A 108 -10.59 -4.04 13.53
CA SER A 108 -9.89 -2.75 13.41
C SER A 108 -10.20 -2.03 12.09
N ILE A 109 -10.48 -2.76 11.01
CA ILE A 109 -11.00 -2.19 9.76
C ILE A 109 -12.41 -1.62 9.95
N GLU A 110 -13.29 -2.30 10.69
CA GLU A 110 -14.61 -1.74 11.07
C GLU A 110 -14.45 -0.42 11.83
N ARG A 111 -13.45 -0.32 12.72
CA ARG A 111 -13.15 0.92 13.45
C ARG A 111 -12.72 2.05 12.52
N ASP A 112 -11.84 1.78 11.55
CA ASP A 112 -11.42 2.78 10.57
C ASP A 112 -12.59 3.20 9.66
N ASP A 113 -13.49 2.28 9.28
CA ASP A 113 -14.73 2.61 8.54
C ASP A 113 -15.63 3.59 9.30
N LEU A 114 -15.83 3.36 10.62
CA LEU A 114 -16.56 4.29 11.48
C LEU A 114 -15.92 5.68 11.53
N GLN A 115 -14.58 5.76 11.56
CA GLN A 115 -13.85 7.04 11.54
C GLN A 115 -13.98 7.74 10.19
N LEU A 116 -13.93 7.02 9.07
CA LEU A 116 -14.23 7.57 7.76
C LEU A 116 -15.65 8.17 7.72
N GLY A 117 -16.63 7.47 8.28
CA GLY A 117 -18.00 7.97 8.44
C GLY A 117 -18.06 9.30 9.21
N GLN A 118 -17.32 9.42 10.32
CA GLN A 118 -17.24 10.65 11.11
C GLN A 118 -16.60 11.81 10.36
N ILE A 119 -15.56 11.55 9.56
CA ILE A 119 -14.94 12.56 8.68
C ILE A 119 -15.97 13.05 7.65
N MET A 120 -16.70 12.13 7.02
CA MET A 120 -17.74 12.48 6.05
C MET A 120 -18.92 13.22 6.68
N ASP A 121 -19.32 12.87 7.91
CA ASP A 121 -20.31 13.61 8.70
C ASP A 121 -19.85 15.06 8.95
N ARG A 122 -18.57 15.25 9.30
CA ARG A 122 -17.99 16.58 9.49
C ARG A 122 -17.99 17.40 8.20
N VAL A 123 -17.54 16.81 7.09
CA VAL A 123 -17.57 17.44 5.76
C VAL A 123 -18.99 17.88 5.37
N ARG A 124 -20.00 17.07 5.70
CA ARG A 124 -21.42 17.40 5.52
C ARG A 124 -21.90 18.52 6.43
N ALA A 125 -21.59 18.43 7.74
CA ALA A 125 -22.01 19.42 8.73
C ALA A 125 -21.41 20.81 8.46
N GLU A 126 -20.20 20.87 7.91
CA GLU A 126 -19.54 22.12 7.50
C GLU A 126 -20.06 22.66 6.14
N GLY A 127 -20.94 21.93 5.44
CA GLY A 127 -21.55 22.36 4.18
C GLY A 127 -20.60 22.34 2.97
N ILE A 128 -19.42 21.75 3.10
CA ILE A 128 -18.37 21.74 2.06
C ILE A 128 -18.37 20.47 1.19
N GLU A 129 -19.28 19.53 1.44
CA GLU A 129 -19.36 18.23 0.76
C GLU A 129 -19.42 18.33 -0.77
N HIS A 130 -20.17 19.30 -1.29
CA HIS A 130 -20.38 19.50 -2.73
C HIS A 130 -19.12 19.98 -3.47
N ASN A 131 -18.12 20.47 -2.75
CA ASN A 131 -16.87 21.00 -3.30
C ASN A 131 -15.63 20.30 -2.71
N THR A 132 -15.81 19.10 -2.14
CA THR A 132 -14.71 18.32 -1.55
C THR A 132 -14.61 16.96 -2.26
N ILE A 133 -13.47 16.74 -2.90
CA ILE A 133 -13.10 15.43 -3.43
C ILE A 133 -12.47 14.62 -2.30
N VAL A 134 -12.89 13.36 -2.17
CA VAL A 134 -12.36 12.45 -1.15
C VAL A 134 -11.68 11.28 -1.83
N ILE A 135 -10.42 11.05 -1.49
CA ILE A 135 -9.63 9.90 -1.95
C ILE A 135 -9.34 9.05 -0.72
N PHE A 136 -9.88 7.84 -0.69
CA PHE A 136 -9.58 6.84 0.34
C PHE A 136 -8.62 5.80 -0.25
N ILE A 137 -7.49 5.59 0.42
CA ILE A 137 -6.40 4.73 -0.05
C ILE A 137 -5.68 4.06 1.13
N GLY A 138 -5.15 2.85 0.92
CA GLY A 138 -4.16 2.24 1.82
C GLY A 138 -2.72 2.53 1.38
N ASP A 139 -1.82 2.75 2.33
CA ASP A 139 -0.39 3.00 2.05
C ASP A 139 0.33 1.74 1.54
N ASN A 140 0.00 0.59 2.12
CA ASN A 140 0.45 -0.74 1.74
C ASN A 140 -0.65 -1.78 2.07
N GLY A 141 -0.43 -3.02 1.63
CA GLY A 141 -1.33 -4.13 1.94
C GLY A 141 -1.37 -4.52 3.42
N ARG A 142 -2.15 -5.55 3.75
CA ARG A 142 -2.46 -5.97 5.12
C ARG A 142 -1.20 -6.29 5.94
N CYS A 143 -1.25 -6.11 7.25
CA CYS A 143 -0.08 -6.28 8.13
C CYS A 143 0.32 -7.74 8.43
N HIS A 144 -0.38 -8.73 7.87
CA HIS A 144 -0.08 -10.14 8.06
C HIS A 144 1.14 -10.59 7.21
N LEU A 145 1.68 -11.78 7.51
CA LEU A 145 2.77 -12.39 6.74
C LEU A 145 2.42 -12.46 5.24
N ARG A 146 3.44 -12.30 4.38
CA ARG A 146 3.31 -12.07 2.91
C ARG A 146 2.53 -10.81 2.50
N GLY A 147 2.06 -10.01 3.46
CA GLY A 147 1.38 -8.73 3.22
C GLY A 147 2.36 -7.57 3.13
N LYS A 148 2.12 -6.49 3.91
CA LYS A 148 3.01 -5.34 4.07
C LYS A 148 4.48 -5.79 4.09
N CYS A 149 5.31 -5.02 3.39
CA CYS A 149 6.73 -5.29 3.11
C CYS A 149 7.00 -6.27 1.96
N TRP A 150 6.02 -7.02 1.44
CA TRP A 150 6.21 -7.91 0.29
C TRP A 150 5.55 -7.37 -0.99
N LEU A 151 6.05 -7.82 -2.14
CA LEU A 151 5.53 -7.46 -3.47
C LEU A 151 4.49 -8.46 -4.02
N TYR A 152 3.91 -9.27 -3.13
CA TYR A 152 2.73 -10.09 -3.40
C TYR A 152 1.45 -9.22 -3.38
N ASP A 153 0.34 -9.68 -3.95
CA ASP A 153 -0.94 -8.96 -3.93
C ASP A 153 -1.40 -8.60 -2.52
N PRO A 154 -1.27 -9.46 -1.49
CA PRO A 154 -1.56 -9.07 -0.12
C PRO A 154 -0.76 -7.88 0.42
N GLY A 155 0.37 -7.53 -0.21
CA GLY A 155 1.22 -6.39 0.14
C GLY A 155 1.06 -5.17 -0.79
N LEU A 156 0.58 -5.37 -2.02
CA LEU A 156 0.48 -4.33 -3.06
C LEU A 156 -0.96 -3.89 -3.39
N LEU A 157 -1.93 -4.80 -3.28
CA LEU A 157 -3.32 -4.53 -3.64
C LEU A 157 -4.03 -3.81 -2.50
N VAL A 158 -4.06 -2.49 -2.58
CA VAL A 158 -4.67 -1.58 -1.61
C VAL A 158 -6.02 -1.05 -2.10
N PRO A 159 -6.95 -0.68 -1.19
CA PRO A 159 -8.17 0.01 -1.61
C PRO A 159 -7.81 1.35 -2.27
N LEU A 160 -8.57 1.74 -3.28
CA LEU A 160 -8.58 3.09 -3.85
C LEU A 160 -10.02 3.46 -4.21
N ILE A 161 -10.60 4.41 -3.48
CA ILE A 161 -11.95 4.92 -3.72
C ILE A 161 -11.86 6.43 -3.88
N ILE A 162 -12.38 6.94 -4.99
CA ILE A 162 -12.40 8.39 -5.27
C ILE A 162 -13.86 8.84 -5.40
N ARG A 163 -14.26 9.77 -4.53
CA ARG A 163 -15.54 10.46 -4.57
C ARG A 163 -15.31 11.89 -5.02
N ASP A 164 -15.70 12.20 -6.25
CA ASP A 164 -15.73 13.58 -6.77
C ASP A 164 -17.22 14.01 -6.93
N PRO A 165 -17.70 14.95 -6.12
CA PRO A 165 -19.10 15.40 -6.14
C PRO A 165 -19.48 16.19 -7.39
N ARG A 166 -18.53 16.49 -8.29
CA ARG A 166 -18.74 17.28 -9.52
C ARG A 166 -19.05 16.41 -10.75
N LEU A 167 -19.01 15.08 -10.61
CA LEU A 167 -19.11 14.16 -11.75
C LEU A 167 -20.54 13.82 -12.15
N ASP A 168 -21.08 14.61 -13.09
CA ASP A 168 -22.41 14.36 -13.66
C ASP A 168 -22.42 14.03 -15.17
N SER A 169 -21.33 14.14 -15.94
CA SER A 169 -21.33 13.68 -17.36
C SER A 169 -20.00 13.61 -18.13
N GLU A 170 -18.93 14.34 -17.78
CA GLU A 170 -17.77 14.52 -18.70
C GLU A 170 -16.41 13.96 -18.23
N LYS A 171 -16.28 13.43 -17.00
CA LYS A 171 -15.02 12.81 -16.51
C LYS A 171 -15.21 11.32 -16.19
N PRO A 172 -14.12 10.53 -16.04
CA PRO A 172 -14.22 9.09 -15.83
C PRO A 172 -15.03 8.71 -14.60
N GLY A 173 -16.04 7.85 -14.80
CA GLY A 173 -16.74 7.13 -13.74
C GLY A 173 -17.88 7.89 -13.07
N LYS A 174 -19.12 7.46 -13.33
CA LYS A 174 -20.26 7.80 -12.46
C LYS A 174 -20.06 7.20 -11.07
N ALA A 175 -20.62 7.80 -10.02
CA ALA A 175 -20.70 7.17 -8.71
C ALA A 175 -21.14 5.69 -8.81
N GLY A 176 -20.38 4.79 -8.18
CA GLY A 176 -20.58 3.33 -8.26
C GLY A 176 -19.88 2.63 -9.44
N THR A 177 -19.12 3.35 -10.27
CA THR A 177 -18.32 2.74 -11.35
C THR A 177 -17.12 2.00 -10.75
N VAL A 178 -16.87 0.76 -11.20
CA VAL A 178 -15.66 0.00 -10.91
C VAL A 178 -14.72 0.08 -12.11
N ILE A 179 -13.48 0.50 -11.87
CA ILE A 179 -12.42 0.61 -12.87
C ILE A 179 -11.37 -0.47 -12.57
N ASN A 180 -11.15 -1.39 -13.52
CA ASN A 180 -10.19 -2.50 -13.38
C ASN A 180 -8.84 -2.22 -14.06
N ASP A 181 -8.59 -0.96 -14.46
CA ASP A 181 -7.31 -0.55 -15.03
C ASP A 181 -6.21 -0.62 -13.97
N LEU A 182 -4.98 -0.95 -14.37
CA LEU A 182 -3.85 -0.98 -13.44
C LEU A 182 -3.46 0.43 -13.01
N VAL A 183 -3.51 0.68 -11.71
CA VAL A 183 -3.13 1.95 -11.08
C VAL A 183 -1.95 1.76 -10.12
N SER A 184 -1.24 2.84 -9.83
CA SER A 184 -0.14 2.89 -8.87
C SER A 184 -0.44 3.95 -7.83
N THR A 185 0.02 3.78 -6.60
CA THR A 185 -0.12 4.81 -5.56
C THR A 185 0.60 6.12 -5.95
N LEU A 186 1.59 6.05 -6.84
CA LEU A 186 2.25 7.23 -7.43
C LEU A 186 1.28 8.11 -8.24
N ASP A 187 0.22 7.51 -8.81
CA ASP A 187 -0.79 8.23 -9.59
C ASP A 187 -1.62 9.20 -8.73
N ILE A 188 -1.70 8.97 -7.42
CA ILE A 188 -2.48 9.81 -6.51
C ILE A 188 -1.92 11.22 -6.46
N SER A 189 -0.59 11.36 -6.37
CA SER A 189 0.08 12.65 -6.39
C SER A 189 -0.21 13.42 -7.69
N ALA A 190 -0.08 12.76 -8.84
CA ALA A 190 -0.39 13.36 -10.14
C ALA A 190 -1.87 13.71 -10.26
N THR A 191 -2.76 12.86 -9.77
CA THR A 191 -4.22 13.09 -9.79
C THR A 191 -4.61 14.27 -8.90
N VAL A 192 -4.06 14.39 -7.69
CA VAL A 192 -4.33 15.52 -6.79
C VAL A 192 -3.89 16.84 -7.41
N LEU A 193 -2.69 16.89 -8.00
CA LEU A 193 -2.18 18.11 -8.66
C LEU A 193 -3.03 18.48 -9.88
N ASP A 194 -3.38 17.51 -10.71
CA ASP A 194 -4.25 17.71 -11.89
C ASP A 194 -5.65 18.22 -11.48
N LEU A 195 -6.26 17.61 -10.45
CA LEU A 195 -7.54 18.06 -9.89
C LEU A 195 -7.48 19.47 -9.29
N ALA A 196 -6.30 19.87 -8.83
CA ALA A 196 -6.01 21.18 -8.28
C ALA A 196 -5.58 22.21 -9.36
N GLU A 197 -5.54 21.81 -10.63
CA GLU A 197 -5.10 22.61 -11.77
C GLU A 197 -3.63 23.07 -11.66
N VAL A 198 -2.80 22.29 -10.97
CA VAL A 198 -1.35 22.51 -10.86
C VAL A 198 -0.63 21.81 -12.00
N GLU A 199 0.29 22.52 -12.67
CA GLU A 199 1.12 21.93 -13.72
C GLU A 199 1.93 20.75 -13.16
N LEU A 200 1.79 19.59 -13.80
CA LEU A 200 2.48 18.36 -13.37
C LEU A 200 3.99 18.48 -13.63
N PRO A 201 4.83 18.38 -12.59
CA PRO A 201 6.28 18.38 -12.78
C PRO A 201 6.71 17.16 -13.62
N GLY A 202 7.67 17.37 -14.52
CA GLY A 202 8.18 16.31 -15.41
C GLY A 202 8.92 15.16 -14.70
N TYR A 203 9.20 15.29 -13.40
CA TYR A 203 9.81 14.24 -12.57
C TYR A 203 8.80 13.28 -11.93
N LEU A 204 7.49 13.48 -12.11
CA LEU A 204 6.49 12.55 -11.59
C LEU A 204 6.36 11.33 -12.50
N ASP A 205 6.56 10.14 -11.93
CA ASP A 205 6.27 8.87 -12.62
C ASP A 205 4.76 8.55 -12.66
N GLY A 206 4.00 9.14 -11.72
CA GLY A 206 2.56 8.96 -11.61
C GLY A 206 1.79 9.63 -12.74
N LYS A 207 0.65 9.03 -13.11
CA LYS A 207 -0.25 9.54 -14.15
C LYS A 207 -1.58 9.95 -13.53
N THR A 208 -2.18 11.03 -14.03
CA THR A 208 -3.53 11.41 -13.58
C THR A 208 -4.55 10.31 -13.90
N LEU A 209 -5.41 10.02 -12.92
CA LEU A 209 -6.55 9.11 -13.07
C LEU A 209 -7.81 9.82 -13.63
N TRP A 210 -7.79 11.15 -13.71
CA TRP A 210 -8.97 11.98 -14.02
C TRP A 210 -8.97 12.58 -15.43
N SER A 211 -8.10 12.09 -16.31
CA SER A 211 -8.06 12.53 -17.70
C SER A 211 -9.30 12.08 -18.49
N THR A 212 -9.78 12.94 -19.39
CA THR A 212 -10.85 12.59 -20.37
C THR A 212 -10.41 11.50 -21.35
N LYS A 213 -9.11 11.20 -21.39
CA LYS A 213 -8.51 10.05 -22.09
C LYS A 213 -7.76 9.22 -21.05
N PRO A 214 -8.39 8.23 -20.40
CA PRO A 214 -7.74 7.42 -19.38
C PRO A 214 -6.45 6.81 -19.94
N GLN A 215 -5.33 7.03 -19.24
CA GLN A 215 -4.04 6.48 -19.64
C GLN A 215 -3.95 5.02 -19.21
N LYS A 216 -4.54 4.14 -20.02
CA LYS A 216 -4.38 2.70 -19.82
C LYS A 216 -2.90 2.33 -19.91
N ARG A 217 -2.42 1.60 -18.91
CA ARG A 217 -1.09 0.99 -18.91
C ARG A 217 -1.25 -0.52 -18.96
N SER A 218 -0.37 -1.18 -19.69
CA SER A 218 -0.33 -2.64 -19.74
C SER A 218 0.29 -3.27 -18.48
N HIS A 219 1.03 -2.47 -17.71
CA HIS A 219 1.75 -2.92 -16.52
C HIS A 219 2.02 -1.79 -15.50
N VAL A 220 2.29 -2.18 -14.26
CA VAL A 220 2.80 -1.34 -13.16
C VAL A 220 4.03 -1.97 -12.53
N PHE A 221 4.88 -1.15 -11.93
CA PHE A 221 6.08 -1.58 -11.21
C PHE A 221 5.92 -1.37 -9.71
N ALA A 222 6.61 -2.18 -8.92
CA ALA A 222 6.75 -2.01 -7.49
C ALA A 222 8.16 -2.38 -7.04
N ALA A 223 8.64 -1.73 -5.98
CA ALA A 223 9.96 -1.93 -5.43
C ALA A 223 9.92 -1.98 -3.90
N ARG A 224 10.83 -2.75 -3.34
CA ARG A 224 11.15 -2.84 -1.91
C ARG A 224 12.67 -2.80 -1.81
N ASP A 225 13.21 -2.00 -0.89
CA ASP A 225 14.65 -1.91 -0.65
C ASP A 225 14.99 -2.40 0.77
N LEU A 226 15.11 -1.46 1.71
CA LEU A 226 15.35 -1.71 3.12
C LEU A 226 14.01 -1.82 3.87
N ILE A 227 13.85 -2.85 4.68
CA ILE A 227 12.76 -2.92 5.66
C ILE A 227 13.39 -2.93 7.03
N ASP A 228 13.20 -1.84 7.76
CA ASP A 228 13.84 -1.61 9.05
C ASP A 228 15.35 -1.86 8.93
N GLU A 229 15.86 -2.93 9.54
CA GLU A 229 17.27 -3.34 9.49
C GLU A 229 17.63 -4.36 8.40
N VAL A 230 16.64 -4.88 7.67
CA VAL A 230 16.80 -5.96 6.68
C VAL A 230 16.94 -5.37 5.27
N LEU A 231 18.16 -5.39 4.73
CA LEU A 231 18.41 -5.05 3.33
C LEU A 231 17.95 -6.23 2.46
N ASP A 232 16.84 -6.04 1.76
CA ASP A 232 16.28 -7.08 0.90
C ASP A 232 15.60 -6.50 -0.34
N PRO A 233 16.39 -5.96 -1.31
CA PRO A 233 15.86 -5.49 -2.58
C PRO A 233 15.04 -6.54 -3.33
N ILE A 234 13.80 -6.18 -3.63
CA ILE A 234 12.86 -6.93 -4.48
C ILE A 234 12.28 -5.97 -5.50
N ARG A 235 12.11 -6.43 -6.73
CA ARG A 235 11.48 -5.68 -7.83
C ARG A 235 10.36 -6.48 -8.45
N CYS A 236 9.30 -5.80 -8.86
CA CYS A 236 8.11 -6.43 -9.39
C CYS A 236 7.59 -5.67 -10.61
N VAL A 237 7.14 -6.40 -11.62
CA VAL A 237 6.27 -5.89 -12.69
C VAL A 237 4.99 -6.71 -12.71
N ARG A 238 3.86 -6.01 -12.80
CA ARG A 238 2.52 -6.59 -12.76
C ARG A 238 1.75 -6.13 -13.98
N THR A 239 1.29 -7.07 -14.81
CA THR A 239 0.33 -6.83 -15.90
C THR A 239 -1.10 -7.01 -15.39
N HIS A 240 -2.10 -7.22 -16.25
CA HIS A 240 -3.45 -7.59 -15.82
C HIS A 240 -3.55 -9.05 -15.37
N ARG A 241 -2.78 -9.95 -15.98
CA ARG A 241 -2.83 -11.40 -15.70
C ARG A 241 -1.62 -11.95 -14.96
N TYR A 242 -0.42 -11.48 -15.33
CA TYR A 242 0.81 -12.03 -14.79
C TYR A 242 1.49 -11.05 -13.83
N LYS A 243 2.23 -11.60 -12.88
CA LYS A 243 3.14 -10.85 -12.01
C LYS A 243 4.50 -11.52 -11.98
N TYR A 244 5.54 -10.75 -12.26
CA TYR A 244 6.91 -11.19 -12.17
C TYR A 244 7.61 -10.46 -11.03
N ILE A 245 8.26 -11.21 -10.15
CA ILE A 245 9.02 -10.71 -9.00
C ILE A 245 10.46 -11.21 -9.12
N ARG A 246 11.42 -10.31 -8.93
CA ARG A 246 12.85 -10.65 -8.83
C ARG A 246 13.36 -10.36 -7.43
N ASN A 247 14.03 -11.36 -6.86
CA ASN A 247 14.67 -11.30 -5.55
C ASN A 247 16.19 -11.20 -5.71
N TYR A 248 16.77 -10.13 -5.16
CA TYR A 248 18.22 -9.89 -5.26
C TYR A 248 19.01 -10.49 -4.10
N HIS A 249 18.34 -10.80 -2.99
CA HIS A 249 18.90 -11.52 -1.85
C HIS A 249 18.12 -12.80 -1.52
N PRO A 250 18.17 -13.84 -2.37
CA PRO A 250 17.53 -15.13 -2.14
C PRO A 250 17.80 -15.73 -0.75
N GLU A 251 19.00 -15.54 -0.21
CA GLU A 251 19.49 -16.02 1.08
C GLU A 251 18.76 -15.44 2.30
N ASN A 252 18.04 -14.33 2.14
CA ASN A 252 17.19 -13.79 3.20
C ASN A 252 15.94 -14.66 3.44
N GLY A 253 15.58 -15.52 2.49
CA GLY A 253 14.37 -16.33 2.59
C GLY A 253 13.12 -15.47 2.80
N CYS A 254 12.25 -15.89 3.70
CA CYS A 254 11.07 -15.14 4.14
C CYS A 254 11.32 -14.28 5.39
N ARG A 255 12.59 -14.00 5.73
CA ARG A 255 12.92 -13.15 6.88
C ARG A 255 12.38 -11.74 6.68
N GLU A 256 11.76 -11.22 7.72
CA GLU A 256 11.33 -9.84 7.85
C GLU A 256 12.04 -9.17 9.03
N GLY A 257 11.82 -7.86 9.21
CA GLY A 257 12.42 -7.09 10.30
C GLY A 257 11.98 -7.55 11.69
N GLU A 258 12.72 -7.13 12.71
CA GLU A 258 12.49 -7.42 14.14
C GLU A 258 11.04 -7.11 14.56
N TYR A 259 10.47 -6.02 14.03
CA TYR A 259 9.07 -5.66 14.25
C TYR A 259 8.11 -6.82 13.95
N VAL A 260 8.30 -7.50 12.82
CA VAL A 260 7.43 -8.61 12.40
C VAL A 260 7.55 -9.79 13.36
N GLN A 261 8.79 -10.14 13.74
CA GLN A 261 9.04 -11.27 14.62
C GLN A 261 8.42 -11.05 16.00
N ALA A 262 8.43 -9.81 16.49
CA ALA A 262 7.87 -9.45 17.78
C ALA A 262 6.34 -9.29 17.78
N HIS A 263 5.72 -8.91 16.66
CA HIS A 263 4.31 -8.47 16.66
C HIS A 263 3.37 -9.26 15.74
N ARG A 264 3.78 -10.40 15.15
CA ARG A 264 2.88 -11.25 14.36
C ARG A 264 2.61 -12.60 15.04
N PRO A 265 1.46 -12.79 15.72
CA PRO A 265 1.19 -13.99 16.51
C PRO A 265 1.04 -15.26 15.65
N MET A 266 0.77 -15.11 14.34
CA MET A 266 0.77 -16.24 13.40
C MET A 266 2.15 -16.88 13.23
N LEU A 267 3.25 -16.11 13.33
CA LEU A 267 4.58 -16.61 13.03
C LEU A 267 5.04 -17.71 14.02
N PRO A 268 4.98 -17.51 15.36
CA PRO A 268 5.33 -18.58 16.31
C PRO A 268 4.47 -19.85 16.16
N VAL A 269 3.21 -19.71 15.76
CA VAL A 269 2.32 -20.86 15.49
C VAL A 269 2.82 -21.64 14.28
N ILE A 270 3.15 -20.94 13.20
CA ILE A 270 3.68 -21.54 11.97
C ILE A 270 5.02 -22.22 12.26
N GLU A 271 5.95 -21.57 12.97
CA GLU A 271 7.24 -22.14 13.35
C GLU A 271 7.09 -23.42 14.19
N ARG A 272 6.22 -23.38 15.21
CA ARG A 272 5.92 -24.55 16.06
C ARG A 272 5.36 -25.70 15.23
N LEU A 273 4.37 -25.45 14.38
CA LEU A 273 3.78 -26.48 13.53
C LEU A 273 4.79 -27.01 12.50
N GLY A 274 5.66 -26.16 11.99
CA GLY A 274 6.76 -26.52 11.09
C GLY A 274 7.75 -27.47 11.76
N GLY A 275 8.19 -27.17 12.97
CA GLY A 275 9.07 -28.05 13.77
C GLY A 275 8.44 -29.41 14.11
N LEU A 276 7.10 -29.49 14.13
CA LEU A 276 6.35 -30.74 14.30
C LEU A 276 6.06 -31.47 12.98
N GLY A 277 6.45 -30.93 11.83
CA GLY A 277 6.13 -31.51 10.51
C GLY A 277 4.64 -31.48 10.17
N ARG A 278 3.87 -30.55 10.75
CA ARG A 278 2.39 -30.48 10.63
C ARG A 278 1.89 -29.45 9.62
N LEU A 279 2.79 -28.75 8.95
CA LEU A 279 2.44 -27.77 7.92
C LEU A 279 2.28 -28.44 6.55
N THR A 280 1.29 -27.98 5.78
CA THR A 280 1.16 -28.31 4.36
C THR A 280 2.34 -27.72 3.56
N HIS A 281 2.54 -28.21 2.32
CA HIS A 281 3.55 -27.64 1.43
C HIS A 281 3.39 -26.12 1.23
N THR A 282 2.14 -25.65 1.08
CA THR A 282 1.81 -24.23 0.94
C THR A 282 2.13 -23.43 2.20
N GLN A 283 1.87 -23.96 3.40
CA GLN A 283 2.16 -23.25 4.65
C GLN A 283 3.67 -23.18 4.96
N GLN A 284 4.44 -24.18 4.49
CA GLN A 284 5.89 -24.17 4.62
C GLN A 284 6.57 -23.04 3.83
N LEU A 285 5.87 -22.41 2.87
CA LEU A 285 6.39 -21.26 2.13
C LEU A 285 6.85 -20.14 3.06
N ILE A 286 6.15 -19.91 4.18
CA ILE A 286 6.46 -18.88 5.16
C ILE A 286 7.81 -19.13 5.88
N LEU A 287 8.22 -20.39 5.99
CA LEU A 287 9.44 -20.80 6.71
C LEU A 287 10.64 -21.00 5.78
N LYS A 288 10.53 -20.65 4.49
CA LYS A 288 11.64 -20.80 3.56
C LYS A 288 12.82 -19.93 3.98
N THR A 289 13.96 -20.56 4.19
CA THR A 289 15.25 -19.89 4.45
C THR A 289 15.91 -19.37 3.18
N ARG A 290 15.40 -19.78 2.01
CA ARG A 290 15.83 -19.26 0.71
C ARG A 290 14.63 -19.10 -0.22
N LYS A 291 14.46 -17.91 -0.78
CA LYS A 291 13.44 -17.61 -1.80
C LYS A 291 13.99 -17.86 -3.21
N PRO A 292 13.15 -18.19 -4.20
CA PRO A 292 13.59 -18.26 -5.59
C PRO A 292 14.12 -16.90 -6.06
N MET A 293 15.09 -16.90 -6.97
CA MET A 293 15.62 -15.66 -7.55
C MET A 293 14.58 -14.95 -8.41
N GLU A 294 13.74 -15.72 -9.09
CA GLU A 294 12.68 -15.24 -9.98
C GLU A 294 11.37 -15.95 -9.64
N GLU A 295 10.29 -15.18 -9.61
CA GLU A 295 8.94 -15.67 -9.40
C GLU A 295 8.02 -15.16 -10.50
N LEU A 296 7.18 -16.05 -11.04
CA LEU A 296 6.15 -15.71 -12.01
C LEU A 296 4.82 -16.30 -11.55
N TYR A 297 3.79 -15.48 -11.47
CA TYR A 297 2.44 -15.88 -11.05
C TYR A 297 1.41 -15.48 -12.10
N ASP A 298 0.46 -16.38 -12.37
CA ASP A 298 -0.80 -16.07 -13.04
C ASP A 298 -1.83 -15.73 -11.97
N VAL A 299 -2.05 -14.45 -11.72
CA VAL A 299 -2.87 -14.01 -10.59
C VAL A 299 -4.37 -13.98 -10.89
N GLU A 300 -4.76 -14.22 -12.15
CA GLU A 300 -6.18 -14.45 -12.48
C GLU A 300 -6.62 -15.84 -12.01
N THR A 301 -5.75 -16.84 -12.18
CA THR A 301 -6.04 -18.22 -11.79
C THR A 301 -5.56 -18.57 -10.39
N ASP A 302 -4.59 -17.83 -9.86
CA ASP A 302 -4.05 -18.01 -8.52
C ASP A 302 -3.91 -16.66 -7.75
N PRO A 303 -4.96 -16.22 -7.05
CA PRO A 303 -4.94 -14.97 -6.29
C PRO A 303 -4.06 -15.04 -5.03
N HIS A 304 -3.44 -16.18 -4.74
CA HIS A 304 -2.60 -16.38 -3.56
C HIS A 304 -1.11 -16.48 -3.89
N GLU A 305 -0.75 -16.46 -5.17
CA GLU A 305 0.63 -16.46 -5.67
C GLU A 305 1.46 -17.59 -5.03
N ILE A 306 1.06 -18.84 -5.26
CA ILE A 306 1.60 -20.05 -4.65
C ILE A 306 2.44 -20.88 -5.63
N PRO A 307 1.91 -21.35 -6.78
CA PRO A 307 2.72 -22.08 -7.74
C PRO A 307 3.56 -21.06 -8.52
N ASN A 308 4.86 -21.00 -8.22
CA ASN A 308 5.80 -20.22 -9.01
C ASN A 308 5.98 -20.87 -10.39
N LEU A 309 5.60 -20.14 -11.45
CA LEU A 309 5.64 -20.54 -12.85
C LEU A 309 6.98 -20.21 -13.54
N ALA A 310 7.96 -19.64 -12.83
CA ALA A 310 9.23 -19.23 -13.43
C ALA A 310 10.00 -20.39 -14.08
N GLU A 311 9.86 -21.61 -13.56
CA GLU A 311 10.48 -22.82 -14.14
C GLU A 311 9.56 -23.58 -15.11
N SER A 312 8.32 -23.10 -15.31
CA SER A 312 7.37 -23.76 -16.21
C SER A 312 7.77 -23.57 -17.67
N PRO A 313 7.95 -24.65 -18.45
CA PRO A 313 8.25 -24.55 -19.89
C PRO A 313 7.18 -23.77 -20.66
N ALA A 314 5.91 -23.91 -20.29
CA ALA A 314 4.79 -23.23 -20.94
C ALA A 314 4.76 -21.70 -20.73
N HIS A 315 5.50 -21.15 -19.76
CA HIS A 315 5.43 -19.74 -19.37
C HIS A 315 6.75 -18.98 -19.63
N GLN A 316 7.72 -19.62 -20.31
CA GLN A 316 9.05 -19.02 -20.52
C GLN A 316 9.01 -17.74 -21.37
N GLU A 317 8.11 -17.67 -22.34
CA GLU A 317 7.95 -16.45 -23.16
C GLU A 317 7.50 -15.27 -22.30
N THR A 318 6.46 -15.45 -21.48
CA THR A 318 5.98 -14.44 -20.53
C THR A 318 7.05 -14.06 -19.51
N LEU A 319 7.80 -15.03 -18.99
CA LEU A 319 8.91 -14.75 -18.06
C LEU A 319 9.94 -13.83 -18.70
N ILE A 320 10.38 -14.13 -19.94
CA ILE A 320 11.39 -13.35 -20.65
C ILE A 320 10.88 -11.94 -20.94
N GLU A 321 9.63 -11.79 -21.37
CA GLU A 321 9.00 -10.50 -21.62
C GLU A 321 8.99 -9.62 -20.36
N LEU A 322 8.43 -10.14 -19.26
CA LEU A 322 8.31 -9.38 -18.01
C LEU A 322 9.68 -9.09 -17.38
N ARG A 323 10.64 -10.01 -17.53
CA ARG A 323 12.03 -9.80 -17.14
C ARG A 323 12.65 -8.62 -17.90
N ALA A 324 12.41 -8.53 -19.20
CA ALA A 324 12.92 -7.44 -20.03
C ALA A 324 12.27 -6.10 -19.64
N LEU A 325 10.95 -6.07 -19.43
CA LEU A 325 10.24 -4.86 -18.95
C LEU A 325 10.79 -4.38 -17.61
N LEU A 326 11.06 -5.29 -16.68
CA LEU A 326 11.61 -4.92 -15.37
C LEU A 326 13.04 -4.38 -15.48
N ASN A 327 13.87 -4.96 -16.35
CA ASN A 327 15.23 -4.46 -16.60
C ASN A 327 15.21 -3.06 -17.21
N ASP A 328 14.36 -2.82 -18.21
CA ASP A 328 14.21 -1.51 -18.84
C ASP A 328 13.76 -0.46 -17.82
N TRP A 329 12.80 -0.79 -16.95
CA TRP A 329 12.39 0.10 -15.86
C TRP A 329 13.56 0.41 -14.91
N ILE A 330 14.30 -0.59 -14.44
CA ILE A 330 15.47 -0.41 -13.56
C ILE A 330 16.50 0.54 -14.17
N GLU A 331 16.79 0.38 -15.46
CA GLU A 331 17.77 1.21 -16.18
C GLU A 331 17.25 2.63 -16.39
N THR A 332 16.02 2.78 -16.87
CA THR A 332 15.42 4.08 -17.23
C THR A 332 15.12 4.95 -16.02
N THR A 333 14.73 4.36 -14.88
CA THR A 333 14.53 5.10 -13.63
C THR A 333 15.82 5.30 -12.83
N GLN A 334 16.96 4.80 -13.31
CA GLN A 334 18.25 4.84 -12.61
C GLN A 334 18.12 4.33 -11.18
N ASP A 335 17.54 3.14 -11.03
CA ASP A 335 17.16 2.58 -9.74
C ASP A 335 18.38 2.33 -8.82
N ASN A 336 18.62 3.28 -7.93
CA ASN A 336 19.73 3.24 -6.99
C ASN A 336 19.48 2.28 -5.81
N GLY A 337 18.27 1.74 -5.63
CA GLY A 337 17.97 0.81 -4.55
C GLY A 337 18.70 -0.54 -4.69
N LEU A 338 19.19 -0.84 -5.89
CA LEU A 338 20.04 -2.01 -6.18
C LEU A 338 21.55 -1.74 -6.01
N THR A 339 21.94 -0.47 -5.84
CA THR A 339 23.35 -0.13 -5.57
C THR A 339 23.66 -0.40 -4.09
N PRO A 340 24.85 -0.96 -3.77
CA PRO A 340 25.23 -1.17 -2.38
C PRO A 340 25.15 0.14 -1.59
N LEU A 341 24.35 0.16 -0.52
CA LEU A 341 24.23 1.32 0.36
C LEU A 341 25.62 1.74 0.84
N GLN A 342 26.12 2.88 0.36
CA GLN A 342 27.24 3.56 1.01
C GLN A 342 26.71 4.10 2.34
N ARG A 343 26.95 3.37 3.43
CA ARG A 343 26.63 3.78 4.80
C ARG A 343 27.52 4.95 5.26
N SER A 344 27.58 6.03 4.50
CA SER A 344 28.16 7.29 4.91
C SER A 344 27.05 8.33 4.93
N GLN A 345 26.85 8.96 6.08
CA GLN A 345 25.83 9.97 6.39
C GLN A 345 24.52 9.40 6.97
N ARG A 346 24.63 8.71 8.12
CA ARG A 346 23.69 9.03 9.20
C ARG A 346 24.01 10.47 9.60
N ILE A 347 23.07 11.37 9.40
CA ILE A 347 23.05 12.63 10.12
C ILE A 347 22.54 12.25 11.51
N ASP A 348 23.38 12.48 12.52
CA ASP A 348 23.10 12.23 13.94
C ASP A 348 21.87 12.98 14.45
#